data_AF-A0A832SWJ6-F1
#
_entry.id   AF-A0A832SWJ6-F1
#
_cell.length_a   1.000
_cell.length_b   1.000
_cell.length_c   1.000
_cell.angle_alpha   90.00
_cell.angle_beta   90.00
_cell.angle_gamma   90.00
#
_symmetry.space_group_name_H-M   'P 1'
#
loop_
_entity.id
_entity.type
_entity.pdbx_description
1 polymer ?
#
loop_
_entity_poly.entity_id
_entity_poly.type
_entity_poly.pdbx_seq_one_letter_code
_entity_poly.pdbx_strand_id
1 'polypeptide(L)'
;MAKYLVSVVETYRVDTENEATKAIEEAKQDNSYILGKYTSEHKERKSKGEVVEEYWKLTLTKIFNNIKEPDSYITVNYEVE
;
A
#
# COMPACT_ATOMS: atom_id res chain seq x y z
N MET A 1 0.87 11.29 -25.96
CA MET A 1 1.73 10.18 -25.50
C MET A 1 0.86 9.21 -24.73
N ALA A 2 0.94 7.91 -25.03
CA ALA A 2 0.26 6.90 -24.23
C ALA A 2 1.05 6.66 -22.94
N LYS A 3 0.40 6.78 -21.78
CA LYS A 3 0.97 6.47 -20.46
C LYS A 3 0.21 5.25 -19.92
N TYR A 4 0.94 4.22 -19.55
CA TYR A 4 0.39 3.02 -18.93
C TYR A 4 0.84 2.95 -17.47
N LEU A 5 -0.12 2.76 -16.56
CA LEU A 5 0.21 2.56 -15.16
C LEU A 5 0.72 1.13 -14.97
N VAL A 6 1.98 0.99 -14.57
CA VAL A 6 2.61 -0.32 -14.39
C VAL A 6 2.42 -0.82 -12.97
N SER A 7 2.73 0.02 -11.99
CA SER A 7 2.56 -0.29 -10.58
C SER A 7 2.39 0.97 -9.76
N VAL A 8 1.86 0.80 -8.55
CA VAL A 8 1.77 1.82 -7.51
C VAL A 8 2.30 1.24 -6.21
N VAL A 9 3.02 2.05 -5.45
CA VAL A 9 3.42 1.74 -4.09
C VAL A 9 2.66 2.66 -3.16
N GLU A 10 1.75 2.09 -2.37
CA GLU A 10 0.96 2.81 -1.39
C GLU A 10 1.52 2.54 0.00
N THR A 11 1.62 3.58 0.82
CA THR A 11 2.07 3.48 2.21
C THR A 11 0.98 4.02 3.10
N TYR A 12 0.51 3.20 4.03
CA TYR A 12 -0.53 3.52 4.99
C TYR A 12 0.05 3.50 6.39
N ARG A 13 -0.46 4.40 7.23
CA ARG A 13 -0.32 4.31 8.68
C ARG A 13 -1.62 3.73 9.22
N VAL A 14 -1.50 2.69 10.03
CA VAL A 14 -2.62 2.09 10.77
C VAL A 14 -2.24 2.00 12.24
N ASP A 15 -3.23 2.02 13.13
CA ASP A 15 -2.95 2.10 14.57
C ASP A 15 -2.66 0.71 15.16
N THR A 16 -3.19 -0.36 14.56
CA THR A 16 -3.02 -1.73 15.06
C THR A 16 -2.46 -2.71 14.02
N GLU A 17 -1.83 -3.79 14.51
CA GLU A 17 -1.37 -4.91 13.68
C GLU A 17 -2.52 -5.59 12.94
N ASN A 18 -3.68 -5.69 13.60
CA ASN A 18 -4.86 -6.33 13.04
C ASN A 18 -5.40 -5.55 11.84
N GLU A 19 -5.42 -4.22 11.90
CA GLU A 19 -5.78 -3.37 10.76
C GLU A 19 -4.79 -3.52 9.61
N ALA A 20 -3.49 -3.61 9.91
CA ALA A 20 -2.47 -3.86 8.89
C ALA A 20 -2.71 -5.21 8.18
N THR A 21 -3.02 -6.25 8.96
CA THR A 21 -3.29 -7.60 8.44
C THR A 21 -4.54 -7.62 7.57
N LYS A 22 -5.63 -7.00 8.05
CA LYS A 22 -6.89 -6.92 7.31
C LYS A 22 -6.71 -6.20 5.97
N ALA A 23 -6.00 -5.07 5.96
CA ALA A 23 -5.72 -4.33 4.73
C ALA A 23 -4.87 -5.15 3.73
N ILE A 24 -3.95 -5.99 4.21
CA ILE A 24 -3.20 -6.93 3.36
C ILE A 24 -4.12 -8.00 2.78
N GLU A 25 -5.02 -8.56 3.57
CA GLU A 25 -5.97 -9.59 3.11
C GLU A 25 -6.95 -9.04 2.09
N GLU A 26 -7.53 -7.86 2.35
CA GLU A 26 -8.36 -7.13 1.40
C GLU A 26 -7.59 -6.89 0.10
N ALA A 27 -6.32 -6.46 0.21
CA ALA A 27 -5.49 -6.22 -0.96
C ALA A 27 -5.12 -7.49 -1.75
N LYS A 28 -5.15 -8.68 -1.13
CA LYS A 28 -4.96 -9.96 -1.82
C LYS A 28 -6.22 -10.45 -2.53
N GLN A 29 -7.40 -10.03 -2.05
CA GLN A 29 -8.69 -10.41 -2.61
C GLN A 29 -9.14 -9.50 -3.77
N ASP A 30 -8.53 -8.33 -3.91
CA ASP A 30 -8.80 -7.41 -5.01
C ASP A 30 -8.29 -7.99 -6.34
N ASN A 31 -9.19 -8.12 -7.32
CA ASN A 31 -8.88 -8.67 -8.64
C ASN A 31 -8.47 -7.58 -9.65
N SER A 32 -8.45 -6.31 -9.25
CA SER A 32 -8.13 -5.17 -10.11
C SER A 32 -6.62 -5.00 -10.31
N TYR A 33 -5.80 -5.66 -9.49
CA TYR A 33 -4.35 -5.62 -9.56
C TYR A 33 -3.75 -6.92 -8.99
N ILE A 34 -2.45 -7.11 -9.25
CA ILE A 34 -1.65 -8.16 -8.62
C ILE A 34 -0.89 -7.53 -7.45
N LEU A 35 -1.09 -8.04 -6.24
CA LEU A 35 -0.29 -7.64 -5.08
C LEU A 35 1.13 -8.22 -5.20
N GLY A 36 2.08 -7.42 -5.66
CA GLY A 36 3.45 -7.85 -5.89
C GLY A 36 4.26 -8.01 -4.60
N LYS A 37 4.12 -7.06 -3.67
CA LYS A 37 4.81 -7.07 -2.37
C LYS A 37 3.98 -6.35 -1.33
N TYR A 38 4.07 -6.79 -0.09
CA TYR A 38 3.55 -6.05 1.06
C TYR A 38 4.55 -6.12 2.22
N THR A 39 4.56 -5.10 3.07
CA THR A 39 5.34 -5.08 4.32
C THR A 39 4.53 -4.40 5.42
N SER A 40 4.55 -4.97 6.61
CA SER A 40 3.99 -4.37 7.83
C SER A 40 5.14 -4.15 8.82
N GLU A 41 5.36 -2.91 9.22
CA GLU A 41 6.42 -2.53 10.16
C GLU A 41 5.81 -1.86 11.39
N HIS A 42 6.03 -2.42 12.58
CA HIS A 42 5.74 -1.71 13.83
C HIS A 42 6.70 -0.52 13.99
N LYS A 43 6.15 0.64 14.35
CA LYS A 43 6.87 1.90 14.54
C LYS A 43 6.49 2.52 15.86
N GLU A 44 7.51 2.83 16.64
CA GLU A 44 7.38 3.60 17.87
C GLU A 44 8.10 4.94 17.70
N ARG A 45 7.46 6.03 18.11
CA ARG A 45 8.12 7.32 18.27
C ARG A 45 8.38 7.55 19.75
N LYS A 46 9.65 7.76 20.08
CA LYS A 46 10.07 8.07 21.46
C LYS A 46 10.40 9.56 21.59
N SER A 47 9.99 10.17 22.68
CA SER A 47 10.33 11.55 23.04
C SER A 47 10.78 11.56 24.50
N LYS A 48 11.96 12.11 24.76
CA LYS A 48 12.58 12.17 26.11
C LYS A 48 12.65 10.82 26.84
N GLY A 49 12.73 9.71 26.10
CA GLY A 49 12.82 8.36 26.67
C GLY A 49 11.49 7.62 26.81
N GLU A 50 10.35 8.27 26.55
CA GLU A 50 9.02 7.66 26.61
C GLU A 50 8.44 7.43 25.21
N VAL A 51 7.70 6.34 25.02
CA VAL A 51 6.93 6.12 23.78
C VAL A 51 5.76 7.10 23.78
N VAL A 52 5.76 8.02 22.82
CA VAL A 52 4.70 9.03 22.65
C VAL A 52 3.74 8.69 21.52
N GLU A 53 4.11 7.74 20.67
CA GLU A 53 3.30 7.31 19.54
C GLU A 53 3.68 5.88 19.16
N GLU A 54 2.69 5.06 18.90
CA GLU A 54 2.84 3.72 18.37
C GLU A 54 1.92 3.59 17.16
N TYR A 55 2.44 3.07 16.06
CA TYR A 55 1.66 2.81 14.86
C TYR A 55 2.31 1.70 14.04
N TRP A 56 1.56 1.17 13.08
CA TRP A 56 2.02 0.23 12.09
C TRP A 56 2.09 0.91 10.73
N LYS A 57 3.24 0.78 10.08
CA LYS A 57 3.45 1.24 8.72
C LYS A 57 3.23 0.08 7.77
N LEU A 58 2.14 0.16 7.00
CA LEU A 58 1.82 -0.79 5.95
C LEU A 58 2.29 -0.25 4.61
N THR A 59 2.98 -1.06 3.82
CA THR A 59 3.35 -0.73 2.43
C THR A 59 2.81 -1.81 1.51
N LEU A 60 2.07 -1.43 0.48
CA LEU A 60 1.50 -2.32 -0.53
C LEU A 60 2.03 -1.93 -1.91
N THR A 61 2.52 -2.91 -2.67
CA THR A 61 2.95 -2.74 -4.06
C THR A 61 1.94 -3.42 -4.98
N LYS A 62 1.11 -2.61 -5.63
CA LYS A 62 0.06 -3.04 -6.56
C LYS A 62 0.59 -2.98 -7.99
N ILE A 63 0.49 -4.08 -8.73
CA ILE A 63 0.98 -4.21 -10.10
C ILE A 63 -0.24 -4.32 -11.03
N PHE A 64 -0.29 -3.47 -12.04
CA PHE A 64 -1.42 -3.37 -12.97
C PHE A 64 -1.06 -3.77 -14.40
N ASN A 65 0.15 -3.48 -14.85
CA ASN A 65 0.63 -3.84 -16.20
C ASN A 65 2.05 -4.38 -16.16
N ASN A 66 2.44 -5.09 -17.22
CA ASN A 66 3.83 -5.40 -17.49
C ASN A 66 4.53 -4.21 -18.16
N ILE A 67 5.73 -3.86 -17.67
CA ILE A 67 6.52 -2.74 -18.19
C ILE A 67 6.91 -2.90 -19.67
N LYS A 68 7.10 -4.14 -20.14
CA LYS A 68 7.49 -4.43 -21.52
C LYS A 68 6.28 -4.49 -22.46
N GLU A 69 5.16 -4.97 -21.94
CA GLU A 69 3.94 -5.28 -22.70
C GLU A 69 2.73 -4.85 -21.86
N PRO A 70 2.34 -3.56 -21.88
CA PRO A 70 1.17 -3.11 -21.14
C PRO A 70 -0.12 -3.44 -21.91
N ASP A 71 -1.04 -4.15 -21.25
CA ASP A 71 -2.27 -4.65 -21.87
C ASP A 71 -3.49 -3.77 -21.59
N SER A 72 -3.40 -2.83 -20.65
CA SER A 72 -4.56 -2.08 -20.16
C SER A 72 -4.25 -0.64 -19.75
N TYR A 73 -5.26 0.23 -19.85
CA TYR A 73 -5.19 1.61 -19.38
C TYR A 73 -5.90 1.73 -18.03
N ILE A 74 -5.13 1.90 -16.96
CA ILE A 74 -5.66 2.12 -15.61
C ILE A 74 -5.56 3.60 -15.26
N THR A 75 -6.65 4.15 -14.75
CA THR A 75 -6.69 5.49 -14.14
C THR A 75 -6.97 5.32 -12.65
N VAL A 76 -6.09 5.83 -11.80
CA VAL A 76 -6.25 5.85 -10.35
C VAL A 76 -6.55 7.28 -9.91
N ASN A 77 -7.66 7.47 -9.21
CA ASN A 77 -8.05 8.75 -8.63
C ASN A 77 -7.87 8.69 -7.12
N TYR A 78 -7.24 9.71 -6.54
CA TYR A 78 -7.13 9.88 -5.10
C TYR A 78 -8.05 11.02 -4.70
N GLU A 79 -9.02 10.73 -3.85
CA GLU A 79 -9.90 11.73 -3.27
C GLU A 79 -9.36 12.11 -1.87
N VAL A 80 -9.30 13.41 -1.60
CA VAL A 80 -8.95 13.94 -0.29
C VAL A 80 -10.22 14.59 0.24
N GLU A 81 -10.83 13.95 1.22
CA GLU A 81 -11.93 14.52 2.01
C GLU A 81 -11.41 15.35 3.19
#